data_AF-W9HF06-F1
#
_entry.id   AF-W9HF06-F1
#
_cell.length_a   1.000
_cell.length_b   1.000
_cell.length_c   1.000
_cell.angle_alpha   90.00
_cell.angle_beta   90.00
_cell.angle_gamma   90.00
#
_symmetry.space_group_name_H-M   'P 1'
#
loop_
_entity.id
_entity.type
_entity.pdbx_description
1 polymer ?
#
loop_
_entity_poly.entity_id
_entity_poly.type
_entity_poly.pdbx_seq_one_letter_code
_entity_poly.pdbx_strand_id
1 'polypeptide(L)'
;MDIDVPCTICGSSKARRCDRCHSAAYCSRECQQTDWRTHRLLCRKFSEHARDHFANRPSPKHHLAVFFPMDKTRPSLVWVDSKKDKYEAEPYFHPVLDQLLHIPGNKYIGRDLRQLQGNVLRGRPSSQDTLNLWFLDPDVPPRNITTNKAIHGTIPTLIGDTWGEFIWKGPVIAVMRKGTGFEPRHSTDITLTAYRDAIDYLGYYRDTIGSMIEPGQDDHFSKRVLADRISKVVGVRINCLRDQIDRQEPEMVEVAVPKTHPLFNLEGDDPCDIPSLFGLDLVAKSYGSNQSSGGGNDDDDDAPPADGLENPLAQLLLMTTSIKDGKWVRLPDYRRHLRHGSILFVCRSKRDIKTEDIHTFCNLIEEVVVPFVLKENASNPGARKRLLSQLEEEGVRRGLKY
;
A
#
# COMPACT_ATOMS: atom_id res chain seq x y z
N MET A 1 -27.66 -11.90 6.37
CA MET A 1 -26.44 -12.44 5.72
C MET A 1 -25.64 -11.24 5.29
N ASP A 2 -24.45 -11.05 5.86
CA ASP A 2 -23.54 -10.02 5.37
C ASP A 2 -23.25 -10.31 3.89
N ILE A 3 -23.49 -9.32 3.03
CA ILE A 3 -23.18 -9.42 1.60
C ILE A 3 -21.67 -9.66 1.49
N ASP A 4 -21.26 -10.72 0.79
CA ASP A 4 -19.85 -10.98 0.50
C ASP A 4 -19.22 -9.74 -0.16
N VAL A 5 -18.30 -9.08 0.55
CA VAL A 5 -17.57 -7.91 0.03
C VAL A 5 -16.21 -8.40 -0.46
N PRO A 6 -15.81 -8.12 -1.72
CA PRO A 6 -14.51 -8.52 -2.22
C PRO A 6 -13.38 -7.71 -1.60
N CYS A 7 -12.21 -8.34 -1.47
CA CYS A 7 -11.00 -7.68 -1.02
C CYS A 7 -10.57 -6.56 -1.98
N THR A 8 -10.33 -5.35 -1.45
CA THR A 8 -9.88 -4.15 -2.18
C THR A 8 -8.53 -4.34 -2.88
N ILE A 9 -7.69 -5.29 -2.44
CA ILE A 9 -6.36 -5.52 -3.02
C ILE A 9 -6.27 -6.76 -3.92
N CYS A 10 -7.03 -7.83 -3.66
CA CYS A 10 -6.91 -9.07 -4.45
C CYS A 10 -8.24 -9.70 -4.89
N GLY A 11 -9.37 -9.07 -4.61
CA GLY A 11 -10.67 -9.52 -5.12
C GLY A 11 -11.24 -10.77 -4.44
N SER A 12 -10.51 -11.40 -3.52
CA SER A 12 -11.00 -12.53 -2.73
C SER A 12 -12.32 -12.20 -2.03
N SER A 13 -13.30 -13.10 -2.12
CA SER A 13 -14.63 -12.96 -1.50
C SER A 13 -14.62 -13.04 0.02
N LYS A 14 -13.56 -13.60 0.62
CA LYS A 14 -13.43 -13.77 2.08
C LYS A 14 -12.79 -12.53 2.72
N ALA A 15 -13.37 -11.35 2.52
CA ALA A 15 -12.84 -10.11 3.08
C ALA A 15 -13.68 -9.59 4.25
N ARG A 16 -13.00 -8.95 5.20
CA ARG A 16 -13.65 -8.21 6.29
C ARG A 16 -13.49 -6.72 6.05
N ARG A 17 -14.55 -5.96 6.33
CA ARG A 17 -14.51 -4.49 6.22
C ARG A 17 -13.48 -3.94 7.20
N CYS A 18 -12.83 -2.84 6.81
CA CYS A 18 -11.96 -2.10 7.71
C CYS A 18 -12.76 -1.62 8.93
N ASP A 19 -12.28 -1.95 10.12
CA ASP A 19 -12.95 -1.67 11.41
C ASP A 19 -13.20 -0.17 11.68
N ARG A 20 -12.50 0.71 10.97
CA ARG A 20 -12.63 2.16 11.15
C ARG A 20 -13.62 2.80 10.18
N CYS A 21 -13.42 2.60 8.88
CA CYS A 21 -14.20 3.30 7.85
C CYS A 21 -15.38 2.49 7.32
N HIS A 22 -15.38 1.17 7.52
CA HIS A 22 -16.32 0.21 6.94
C HIS A 22 -16.52 0.33 5.41
N SER A 23 -15.62 1.00 4.69
CA SER A 23 -15.77 1.35 3.28
C SER A 23 -14.88 0.52 2.33
N ALA A 24 -13.70 0.12 2.80
CA ALA A 24 -12.83 -0.85 2.12
C ALA A 24 -12.86 -2.19 2.88
N ALA A 25 -12.48 -3.29 2.23
CA ALA A 25 -12.44 -4.62 2.83
C ALA A 25 -11.17 -5.37 2.45
N TYR A 26 -10.63 -6.17 3.37
CA TYR A 26 -9.40 -6.92 3.17
C TYR A 26 -9.55 -8.37 3.64
N CYS A 27 -9.02 -9.32 2.87
CA CYS A 27 -9.02 -10.74 3.23
C CYS A 27 -7.90 -11.13 4.19
N SER A 28 -6.90 -10.25 4.37
CA SER A 28 -5.74 -10.47 5.22
C SER A 28 -5.08 -9.15 5.60
N ARG A 29 -4.19 -9.18 6.60
CA ARG A 29 -3.41 -8.00 7.02
C ARG A 29 -2.45 -7.53 5.94
N GLU A 30 -1.90 -8.43 5.14
CA GLU A 30 -1.01 -8.12 4.02
C GLU A 30 -1.75 -7.29 2.97
N CYS A 31 -3.00 -7.64 2.67
CA CYS A 31 -3.85 -6.86 1.78
C CYS A 31 -4.16 -5.48 2.39
N GLN A 32 -4.52 -5.40 3.67
CA GLN A 32 -4.74 -4.12 4.33
C GLN A 32 -3.49 -3.23 4.33
N GLN A 33 -2.33 -3.80 4.61
CA GLN A 33 -1.07 -3.07 4.71
C GLN A 33 -0.52 -2.65 3.34
N THR A 34 -0.79 -3.45 2.29
CA THR A 34 -0.55 -3.06 0.89
C THR A 34 -1.29 -1.76 0.57
N ASP A 35 -2.56 -1.65 1.01
CA ASP A 35 -3.39 -0.47 0.75
C ASP A 35 -3.10 0.70 1.71
N TRP A 36 -2.59 0.40 2.91
CA TRP A 36 -2.59 1.29 4.07
C TRP A 36 -2.06 2.68 3.79
N ARG A 37 -0.94 2.79 3.07
CA ARG A 37 -0.30 4.08 2.76
C ARG A 37 -1.25 5.03 2.03
N THR A 38 -2.05 4.51 1.11
CA THR A 38 -3.07 5.26 0.36
C THR A 38 -4.36 5.37 1.16
N HIS A 39 -4.85 4.25 1.70
CA HIS A 39 -6.09 4.16 2.47
C HIS A 39 -6.14 5.12 3.66
N ARG A 40 -5.05 5.20 4.44
CA ARG A 40 -4.97 6.03 5.67
C ARG A 40 -5.21 7.51 5.43
N LEU A 41 -4.99 8.00 4.20
CA LEU A 41 -5.19 9.40 3.84
C LEU A 41 -6.65 9.82 3.97
N LEU A 42 -7.58 8.90 3.71
CA LEU A 42 -9.03 9.15 3.72
C LEU A 42 -9.80 8.29 4.75
N CYS A 43 -9.23 7.19 5.25
CA CYS A 43 -9.89 6.24 6.16
C CYS A 43 -10.60 6.92 7.36
N ARG A 44 -9.86 7.77 8.10
CA ARG A 44 -10.41 8.49 9.25
C ARG A 44 -11.53 9.44 8.85
N LYS A 45 -11.30 10.27 7.83
CA LYS A 45 -12.28 11.26 7.36
C LYS A 45 -13.54 10.58 6.85
N PHE A 46 -13.38 9.45 6.14
CA PHE A 46 -14.51 8.66 5.68
C PHE A 46 -15.35 8.13 6.84
N SER A 47 -14.68 7.59 7.87
CA SER A 47 -15.34 7.15 9.10
C SER A 47 -16.12 8.28 9.78
N GLU A 48 -15.55 9.49 9.84
CA GLU A 48 -16.23 10.67 10.38
C GLU A 48 -17.47 11.04 9.56
N HIS A 49 -17.39 11.01 8.22
CA HIS A 49 -18.56 11.22 7.36
C HIS A 49 -19.62 10.11 7.48
N ALA A 50 -19.21 8.86 7.72
CA ALA A 50 -20.10 7.70 7.79
C ALA A 50 -20.78 7.53 9.17
N ARG A 51 -20.07 7.81 10.27
CA ARG A 51 -20.58 7.63 11.65
C ARG A 51 -21.82 8.44 11.95
N ASP A 52 -21.98 9.59 11.31
CA ASP A 52 -23.17 10.44 11.49
C ASP A 52 -24.28 10.14 10.47
N HIS A 53 -24.33 8.97 9.83
CA HIS A 53 -25.26 8.69 8.70
C HIS A 53 -25.17 9.73 7.56
N PHE A 54 -23.99 10.32 7.35
CA PHE A 54 -23.85 11.49 6.49
C PHE A 54 -24.75 12.66 6.92
N ALA A 55 -24.96 12.91 8.21
CA ALA A 55 -25.76 14.05 8.72
C ALA A 55 -25.23 15.39 8.20
N ASN A 56 -23.93 15.48 7.91
CA ASN A 56 -23.29 16.63 7.29
C ASN A 56 -23.47 16.70 5.76
N ARG A 57 -24.28 15.82 5.16
CA ARG A 57 -24.63 15.87 3.74
C ARG A 57 -25.50 17.11 3.50
N PRO A 58 -25.08 18.05 2.64
CA PRO A 58 -25.82 19.30 2.44
C PRO A 58 -27.25 19.11 1.93
N SER A 59 -27.48 18.10 1.07
CA SER A 59 -28.82 17.72 0.61
C SER A 59 -28.82 16.30 0.01
N PRO A 60 -29.99 15.69 -0.25
CA PRO A 60 -30.06 14.37 -0.92
C PRO A 60 -29.44 14.32 -2.33
N LYS A 61 -29.17 15.47 -2.95
CA LYS A 61 -28.51 15.56 -4.27
C LYS A 61 -26.99 15.57 -4.17
N HIS A 62 -26.45 15.78 -2.98
CA HIS A 62 -25.00 15.77 -2.75
C HIS A 62 -24.52 14.35 -2.48
N HIS A 63 -23.43 13.99 -3.17
CA HIS A 63 -22.80 12.69 -3.05
C HIS A 63 -21.31 12.88 -2.76
N LEU A 64 -20.77 11.98 -1.95
CA LEU A 64 -19.36 12.03 -1.58
C LEU A 64 -18.49 11.69 -2.78
N ALA A 65 -17.42 12.47 -2.98
CA ALA A 65 -16.42 12.30 -4.02
C ALA A 65 -15.01 12.40 -3.45
N VAL A 66 -14.01 11.90 -4.19
CA VAL A 66 -12.60 12.11 -3.86
C VAL A 66 -12.00 13.14 -4.82
N PHE A 67 -11.52 14.23 -4.25
CA PHE A 67 -10.86 15.31 -4.99
C PHE A 67 -9.35 15.26 -4.80
N PHE A 68 -8.61 15.35 -5.90
CA PHE A 68 -7.17 15.47 -5.98
C PHE A 68 -6.81 16.92 -6.37
N PRO A 69 -6.73 17.84 -5.40
CA PRO A 69 -6.35 19.22 -5.66
C PRO A 69 -4.94 19.32 -6.23
N MET A 70 -4.74 20.15 -7.27
CA MET A 70 -3.41 20.31 -7.87
C MET A 70 -2.41 21.05 -6.96
N ASP A 71 -2.90 21.87 -6.04
CA ASP A 71 -2.13 22.79 -5.20
C ASP A 71 -1.81 22.22 -3.81
N LYS A 72 -2.45 21.12 -3.40
CA LYS A 72 -2.24 20.47 -2.09
C LYS A 72 -1.63 19.09 -2.26
N THR A 73 -0.94 18.59 -1.23
CA THR A 73 -0.22 17.30 -1.28
C THR A 73 -1.05 16.09 -0.89
N ARG A 74 -2.35 16.26 -0.61
CA ARG A 74 -3.23 15.17 -0.15
C ARG A 74 -4.60 15.23 -0.82
N PRO A 75 -5.19 14.07 -1.13
CA PRO A 75 -6.58 14.01 -1.58
C PRO A 75 -7.54 14.40 -0.45
N SER A 76 -8.77 14.73 -0.82
CA SER A 76 -9.82 15.16 0.10
C SER A 76 -11.17 14.56 -0.26
N LEU A 77 -12.01 14.33 0.75
CA LEU A 77 -13.42 14.01 0.54
C LEU A 77 -14.20 15.33 0.38
N VAL A 78 -15.05 15.39 -0.63
CA VAL A 78 -15.88 16.58 -0.91
C VAL A 78 -17.30 16.15 -1.26
N TRP A 79 -18.28 17.00 -0.92
CA TRP A 79 -19.67 16.83 -1.32
C TRP A 79 -19.89 17.46 -2.69
N VAL A 80 -20.37 16.67 -3.65
CA VAL A 80 -20.65 17.13 -5.02
C VAL A 80 -22.15 17.11 -5.27
N ASP A 81 -22.72 18.27 -5.56
CA ASP A 81 -24.12 18.39 -5.97
C ASP A 81 -24.35 17.70 -7.32
N SER A 82 -25.54 17.16 -7.51
CA SER A 82 -25.96 16.52 -8.76
C SER A 82 -27.21 17.21 -9.30
N LYS A 83 -27.11 17.82 -10.48
CA LYS A 83 -28.21 18.60 -11.09
C LYS A 83 -28.83 17.85 -12.25
N LYS A 84 -30.17 17.89 -12.32
CA LYS A 84 -30.93 17.32 -13.45
C LYS A 84 -30.57 18.09 -14.72
N ASP A 85 -30.24 17.38 -15.78
CA ASP A 85 -30.16 17.97 -17.10
C ASP A 85 -31.56 18.41 -17.54
N LYS A 86 -31.66 19.66 -17.98
CA LYS A 86 -32.91 20.29 -18.39
C LYS A 86 -33.35 19.89 -19.81
N TYR A 87 -32.47 19.27 -20.58
CA TYR A 87 -32.69 18.85 -21.97
C TYR A 87 -32.95 17.35 -22.11
N GLU A 88 -32.67 16.56 -21.08
CA GLU A 88 -32.90 15.12 -21.07
C GLU A 88 -34.36 14.79 -20.71
N ALA A 89 -35.00 13.97 -21.55
CA ALA A 89 -36.36 13.49 -21.33
C ALA A 89 -36.45 12.64 -20.04
N GLU A 90 -35.40 11.89 -19.75
CA GLU A 90 -35.24 11.10 -18.54
C GLU A 90 -34.35 11.82 -17.52
N PRO A 91 -34.51 11.61 -16.20
CA PRO A 91 -33.72 12.30 -15.19
C PRO A 91 -32.23 11.92 -15.23
N TYR A 92 -31.45 12.62 -16.04
CA TYR A 92 -29.99 12.53 -16.03
C TYR A 92 -29.42 13.54 -15.03
N PHE A 93 -28.70 13.09 -14.02
CA PHE A 93 -28.11 13.98 -13.02
C PHE A 93 -26.61 14.13 -13.23
N HIS A 94 -26.14 15.31 -13.65
CA HIS A 94 -24.70 15.58 -13.80
C HIS A 94 -24.08 16.04 -12.47
N PRO A 95 -22.89 15.54 -12.11
CA PRO A 95 -22.13 16.12 -11.01
C PRO A 95 -21.69 17.55 -11.36
N VAL A 96 -21.87 18.48 -10.43
CA VAL A 96 -21.47 19.88 -10.61
C VAL A 96 -19.99 20.01 -10.26
N LEU A 97 -19.15 20.10 -11.28
CA LEU A 97 -17.68 20.05 -11.13
C LEU A 97 -16.98 21.39 -11.36
N ASP A 98 -17.72 22.44 -11.70
CA ASP A 98 -17.13 23.71 -12.18
C ASP A 98 -16.21 24.41 -11.20
N GLN A 99 -16.47 24.27 -9.90
CA GLN A 99 -15.59 24.84 -8.88
C GLN A 99 -14.35 23.97 -8.60
N LEU A 100 -14.44 22.66 -8.85
CA LEU A 100 -13.39 21.69 -8.52
C LEU A 100 -12.42 21.50 -9.70
N LEU A 101 -12.93 21.54 -10.93
CA LEU A 101 -12.19 21.46 -12.17
C LEU A 101 -12.03 22.85 -12.80
N HIS A 102 -11.43 23.76 -12.02
CA HIS A 102 -11.16 25.14 -12.41
C HIS A 102 -9.76 25.57 -11.97
N ILE A 103 -9.14 26.45 -12.76
CA ILE A 103 -7.87 27.10 -12.45
C ILE A 103 -8.09 28.62 -12.50
N PRO A 104 -7.86 29.35 -11.39
CA PRO A 104 -8.06 30.80 -11.35
C PRO A 104 -7.36 31.54 -12.49
N GLY A 105 -8.05 32.50 -13.08
CA GLY A 105 -7.56 33.29 -14.21
C GLY A 105 -7.79 32.67 -15.59
N ASN A 106 -8.52 31.56 -15.67
CA ASN A 106 -8.92 30.93 -16.94
C ASN A 106 -10.45 30.95 -17.10
N LYS A 107 -10.92 30.94 -18.34
CA LYS A 107 -12.32 30.64 -18.68
C LYS A 107 -12.60 29.15 -18.48
N TYR A 108 -13.73 28.65 -18.98
CA TYR A 108 -14.00 27.21 -19.04
C TYR A 108 -12.82 26.47 -19.70
N ILE A 109 -12.43 25.37 -19.08
CA ILE A 109 -11.35 24.48 -19.53
C ILE A 109 -12.01 23.16 -19.91
N GLY A 110 -11.64 22.60 -21.06
CA GLY A 110 -12.08 21.28 -21.51
C GLY A 110 -11.83 20.22 -20.45
N ARG A 111 -12.70 19.21 -20.41
CA ARG A 111 -12.67 18.11 -19.45
C ARG A 111 -12.80 16.80 -20.20
N ASP A 112 -12.03 15.81 -19.79
CA ASP A 112 -12.19 14.43 -20.22
C ASP A 112 -12.71 13.58 -19.04
N LEU A 113 -13.34 12.46 -19.38
CA LEU A 113 -13.96 11.52 -18.47
C LEU A 113 -13.47 10.11 -18.77
N ARG A 114 -13.09 9.39 -17.72
CA ARG A 114 -12.80 7.95 -17.77
C ARG A 114 -13.76 7.20 -16.86
N GLN A 115 -14.36 6.14 -17.39
CA GLN A 115 -15.34 5.32 -16.68
C GLN A 115 -14.72 3.97 -16.33
N LEU A 116 -14.84 3.57 -15.07
CA LEU A 116 -14.25 2.35 -14.55
C LEU A 116 -15.35 1.49 -13.94
N GLN A 117 -15.56 0.32 -14.53
CA GLN A 117 -16.58 -0.64 -14.09
C GLN A 117 -15.96 -1.88 -13.42
N GLY A 118 -14.73 -1.75 -12.93
CA GLY A 118 -13.98 -2.82 -12.32
C GLY A 118 -12.50 -2.47 -12.21
N ASN A 119 -11.75 -3.36 -11.58
CA ASN A 119 -10.30 -3.34 -11.48
C ASN A 119 -9.69 -4.75 -11.64
N VAL A 120 -9.31 -5.07 -12.88
CA VAL A 120 -8.69 -6.35 -13.23
C VAL A 120 -7.34 -6.59 -12.54
N LEU A 121 -6.55 -5.54 -12.30
CA LEU A 121 -5.28 -5.64 -11.57
C LEU A 121 -5.45 -6.19 -10.15
N ARG A 122 -6.63 -5.98 -9.58
CA ARG A 122 -6.97 -6.37 -8.21
C ARG A 122 -7.94 -7.55 -8.16
N GLY A 123 -8.13 -8.27 -9.26
CA GLY A 123 -9.00 -9.44 -9.33
C GLY A 123 -10.49 -9.11 -9.22
N ARG A 124 -10.90 -7.88 -9.53
CA ARG A 124 -12.30 -7.43 -9.53
C ARG A 124 -12.71 -6.98 -10.94
N PRO A 125 -12.91 -7.88 -11.91
CA PRO A 125 -13.16 -7.47 -13.30
C PRO A 125 -14.46 -6.68 -13.51
N SER A 126 -15.39 -6.76 -12.56
CA SER A 126 -16.64 -6.01 -12.57
C SER A 126 -16.97 -5.39 -11.21
N SER A 127 -17.74 -4.31 -11.22
CA SER A 127 -18.34 -3.64 -10.07
C SER A 127 -19.84 -3.45 -10.28
N GLN A 128 -20.59 -3.21 -9.21
CA GLN A 128 -22.03 -2.90 -9.29
C GLN A 128 -22.30 -1.46 -9.77
N ASP A 129 -21.36 -0.56 -9.49
CA ASP A 129 -21.45 0.87 -9.76
C ASP A 129 -20.21 1.30 -10.57
N THR A 130 -20.35 2.39 -11.33
CA THR A 130 -19.29 2.92 -12.20
C THR A 130 -18.55 4.06 -11.53
N LEU A 131 -17.23 3.98 -11.49
CA LEU A 131 -16.35 5.06 -11.06
C LEU A 131 -16.04 5.98 -12.26
N ASN A 132 -16.37 7.26 -12.13
CA ASN A 132 -16.04 8.29 -13.11
C ASN A 132 -14.85 9.12 -12.61
N LEU A 133 -13.77 9.13 -13.37
CA LEU A 133 -12.61 10.00 -13.19
C LEU A 133 -12.67 11.17 -14.16
N TRP A 134 -12.78 12.38 -13.62
CA TRP A 134 -12.77 13.61 -14.40
C TRP A 134 -11.48 14.38 -14.18
N PHE A 135 -10.92 14.89 -15.27
CA PHE A 135 -9.72 15.71 -15.28
C PHE A 135 -9.79 16.76 -16.39
N LEU A 136 -8.89 17.74 -16.33
CA LEU A 136 -8.80 18.76 -17.38
C LEU A 136 -8.11 18.17 -18.61
N ASP A 137 -8.75 18.35 -19.77
CA ASP A 137 -8.20 17.98 -21.08
C ASP A 137 -8.41 19.15 -22.06
N PRO A 138 -7.54 20.17 -21.98
CA PRO A 138 -7.69 21.36 -22.81
C PRO A 138 -6.86 21.28 -24.10
N ASP A 139 -7.45 21.72 -25.21
CA ASP A 139 -6.75 21.86 -26.49
C ASP A 139 -5.52 22.79 -26.39
N VAL A 140 -5.59 23.78 -25.50
CA VAL A 140 -4.52 24.75 -25.24
C VAL A 140 -4.21 24.77 -23.74
N PRO A 141 -2.93 24.63 -23.32
CA PRO A 141 -2.56 24.66 -21.92
C PRO A 141 -3.07 25.92 -21.18
N PRO A 142 -3.88 25.77 -20.12
CA PRO A 142 -4.40 26.90 -19.36
C PRO A 142 -3.30 27.55 -18.52
N ARG A 143 -3.48 28.85 -18.23
CA ARG A 143 -2.55 29.59 -17.37
C ARG A 143 -2.52 28.96 -15.98
N ASN A 144 -1.33 28.86 -15.39
CA ASN A 144 -1.10 28.35 -14.04
C ASN A 144 -1.46 26.87 -13.81
N ILE A 145 -1.61 26.06 -14.86
CA ILE A 145 -1.71 24.61 -14.68
C ILE A 145 -0.35 24.05 -14.26
N THR A 146 -0.35 23.31 -13.15
CA THR A 146 0.85 22.67 -12.61
C THR A 146 0.65 21.18 -12.44
N THR A 147 1.73 20.44 -12.21
CA THR A 147 1.68 19.05 -11.75
C THR A 147 0.78 18.94 -10.52
N ASN A 148 -0.07 17.91 -10.51
CA ASN A 148 -0.98 17.67 -9.41
C ASN A 148 -0.21 17.20 -8.16
N LYS A 149 -0.08 18.09 -7.17
CA LYS A 149 0.65 17.79 -5.93
C LYS A 149 -0.02 16.71 -5.09
N ALA A 150 -1.33 16.49 -5.19
CA ALA A 150 -2.00 15.45 -4.42
C ALA A 150 -1.66 14.05 -4.94
N ILE A 151 -1.24 13.95 -6.20
CA ILE A 151 -0.81 12.70 -6.84
C ILE A 151 0.73 12.56 -6.72
N HIS A 152 1.47 13.62 -7.02
CA HIS A 152 2.93 13.57 -7.23
C HIS A 152 3.78 14.31 -6.19
N GLY A 153 3.17 15.08 -5.29
CA GLY A 153 3.87 16.06 -4.44
C GLY A 153 4.52 15.51 -3.17
N THR A 154 4.56 14.19 -2.99
CA THR A 154 5.17 13.52 -1.83
C THR A 154 6.22 12.51 -2.27
N ILE A 155 7.13 12.13 -1.38
CA ILE A 155 8.06 11.01 -1.59
C ILE A 155 7.78 9.95 -0.51
N PRO A 156 7.40 8.71 -0.89
CA PRO A 156 7.03 8.34 -2.26
C PRO A 156 5.76 9.09 -2.72
N THR A 157 5.43 9.07 -4.00
CA THR A 157 4.20 9.71 -4.54
C THR A 157 2.95 8.88 -4.24
N LEU A 158 1.75 9.43 -4.36
CA LEU A 158 0.50 8.68 -4.10
C LEU A 158 0.39 7.42 -4.95
N ILE A 159 0.92 7.48 -6.17
CA ILE A 159 0.98 6.39 -7.16
C ILE A 159 2.38 5.75 -7.22
N GLY A 160 3.24 5.96 -6.22
CA GLY A 160 4.64 5.52 -6.26
C GLY A 160 4.85 4.00 -6.25
N ASP A 161 3.81 3.21 -5.99
CA ASP A 161 3.78 1.75 -6.09
C ASP A 161 3.37 1.24 -7.49
N THR A 162 3.11 2.15 -8.42
CA THR A 162 2.61 1.87 -9.78
C THR A 162 3.71 2.15 -10.83
N TRP A 163 3.35 2.36 -12.10
CA TRP A 163 4.33 2.79 -13.10
C TRP A 163 4.74 4.24 -12.90
N GLY A 164 3.80 5.12 -12.55
CA GLY A 164 4.10 6.53 -12.28
C GLY A 164 4.65 7.31 -13.49
N GLU A 165 4.50 6.78 -14.70
CA GLU A 165 5.09 7.36 -15.92
C GLU A 165 4.36 8.63 -16.38
N PHE A 166 3.04 8.69 -16.19
CA PHE A 166 2.25 9.84 -16.60
C PHE A 166 2.17 10.92 -15.51
N ILE A 167 2.60 12.13 -15.87
CA ILE A 167 2.56 13.29 -14.97
C ILE A 167 1.22 14.01 -15.11
N TRP A 168 0.25 13.57 -14.30
CA TRP A 168 -1.03 14.26 -14.11
C TRP A 168 -0.85 15.75 -13.72
N LYS A 169 -1.40 16.64 -14.55
CA LYS A 169 -1.46 18.09 -14.31
C LYS A 169 -2.90 18.54 -14.06
N GLY A 170 -3.05 19.62 -13.31
CA GLY A 170 -4.37 20.16 -12.98
C GLY A 170 -5.15 19.30 -11.96
N PRO A 171 -6.32 19.79 -11.51
CA PRO A 171 -7.18 19.06 -10.58
C PRO A 171 -7.78 17.81 -11.22
N VAL A 172 -7.97 16.78 -10.40
CA VAL A 172 -8.66 15.52 -10.79
C VAL A 172 -9.73 15.22 -9.75
N ILE A 173 -10.86 14.65 -10.15
CA ILE A 173 -11.92 14.22 -9.23
C ILE A 173 -12.49 12.85 -9.61
N ALA A 174 -12.67 12.01 -8.60
CA ALA A 174 -13.32 10.70 -8.68
C ALA A 174 -14.73 10.79 -8.09
N VAL A 175 -15.74 10.44 -8.87
CA VAL A 175 -17.16 10.41 -8.46
C VAL A 175 -17.76 9.03 -8.78
N MET A 176 -18.68 8.54 -7.96
CA MET A 176 -19.37 7.28 -8.24
C MET A 176 -20.73 7.50 -8.88
N ARG A 177 -21.07 6.61 -9.81
CA ARG A 177 -22.36 6.56 -10.49
C ARG A 177 -23.02 5.21 -10.26
N LYS A 178 -24.33 5.22 -10.05
CA LYS A 178 -25.11 4.03 -9.77
C LYS A 178 -25.32 3.18 -11.02
N GLY A 179 -24.91 1.92 -10.98
CA GLY A 179 -25.03 0.96 -12.09
C GLY A 179 -23.89 0.99 -13.11
N THR A 180 -23.93 0.05 -14.06
CA THR A 180 -22.93 -0.20 -15.11
C THR A 180 -23.45 0.00 -16.53
N GLY A 181 -24.61 0.67 -16.69
CA GLY A 181 -25.14 1.00 -18.01
C GLY A 181 -24.18 1.91 -18.81
N PHE A 182 -24.41 2.01 -20.13
CA PHE A 182 -23.62 2.86 -21.04
C PHE A 182 -23.46 4.30 -20.52
N GLU A 183 -24.53 4.84 -19.92
CA GLU A 183 -24.49 6.11 -19.19
C GLU A 183 -25.24 6.00 -17.86
N PRO A 184 -24.54 5.73 -16.75
CA PRO A 184 -25.15 5.70 -15.42
C PRO A 184 -25.72 7.09 -15.08
N ARG A 185 -27.03 7.17 -14.82
CA ARG A 185 -27.77 8.46 -14.73
C ARG A 185 -27.82 9.08 -13.33
N HIS A 186 -27.52 8.31 -12.30
CA HIS A 186 -27.58 8.75 -10.90
C HIS A 186 -26.20 8.70 -10.25
N SER A 187 -25.91 9.66 -9.40
CA SER A 187 -24.72 9.64 -8.53
C SER A 187 -24.97 8.73 -7.32
N THR A 188 -23.90 8.22 -6.75
CA THR A 188 -23.89 7.56 -5.43
C THR A 188 -22.61 7.96 -4.70
N ASP A 189 -22.52 7.69 -3.40
CA ASP A 189 -21.33 8.04 -2.63
C ASP A 189 -20.14 7.19 -3.05
N ILE A 190 -18.97 7.83 -3.16
CA ILE A 190 -17.72 7.11 -3.40
C ILE A 190 -17.36 6.18 -2.25
N THR A 191 -16.80 5.02 -2.56
CA THR A 191 -16.24 4.09 -1.57
C THR A 191 -14.72 4.20 -1.53
N LEU A 192 -14.11 3.73 -0.44
CA LEU A 192 -12.64 3.66 -0.37
C LEU A 192 -12.06 2.53 -1.23
N THR A 193 -12.88 1.56 -1.66
CA THR A 193 -12.51 0.63 -2.74
C THR A 193 -12.39 1.37 -4.08
N ALA A 194 -13.38 2.19 -4.44
CA ALA A 194 -13.33 3.00 -5.66
C ALA A 194 -12.20 4.05 -5.62
N TYR A 195 -11.86 4.56 -4.43
CA TYR A 195 -10.66 5.39 -4.26
C TYR A 195 -9.37 4.64 -4.63
N ARG A 196 -9.21 3.36 -4.23
CA ARG A 196 -8.07 2.54 -4.66
C ARG A 196 -8.08 2.31 -6.17
N ASP A 197 -9.25 2.07 -6.75
CA ASP A 197 -9.40 1.89 -8.20
C ASP A 197 -9.01 3.17 -8.97
N ALA A 198 -9.36 4.35 -8.44
CA ALA A 198 -8.90 5.64 -8.96
C ALA A 198 -7.38 5.79 -8.93
N ILE A 199 -6.75 5.46 -7.79
CA ILE A 199 -5.28 5.54 -7.65
C ILE A 199 -4.59 4.58 -8.60
N ASP A 200 -5.06 3.33 -8.68
CA ASP A 200 -4.51 2.37 -9.62
C ASP A 200 -4.64 2.94 -11.05
N TYR A 201 -5.79 3.53 -11.42
CA TYR A 201 -5.99 4.02 -12.78
C TYR A 201 -4.95 5.07 -13.14
N LEU A 202 -4.82 6.08 -12.28
CA LEU A 202 -3.89 7.19 -12.43
C LEU A 202 -2.44 6.69 -12.47
N GLY A 203 -2.12 5.67 -11.68
CA GLY A 203 -0.76 5.14 -11.55
C GLY A 203 -0.30 4.22 -12.68
N TYR A 204 -1.23 3.47 -13.26
CA TYR A 204 -0.95 2.58 -14.39
C TYR A 204 -1.41 3.16 -15.74
N TYR A 205 -1.71 4.45 -15.78
CA TYR A 205 -2.01 5.15 -17.02
C TYR A 205 -0.73 5.40 -17.81
N ARG A 206 -0.77 5.08 -19.10
CA ARG A 206 0.22 5.50 -20.10
C ARG A 206 -0.47 6.29 -21.18
N ASP A 207 0.16 7.39 -21.56
CA ASP A 207 -0.32 8.19 -22.68
C ASP A 207 -0.38 7.34 -23.95
N THR A 208 -1.39 7.56 -24.79
CA THR A 208 -1.69 6.79 -26.03
C THR A 208 -2.06 5.30 -25.87
N ILE A 209 -1.84 4.69 -24.69
CA ILE A 209 -2.15 3.27 -24.43
C ILE A 209 -3.39 3.12 -23.54
N GLY A 210 -3.60 4.05 -22.60
CA GLY A 210 -4.65 3.97 -21.59
C GLY A 210 -4.15 3.36 -20.27
N SER A 211 -5.07 2.89 -19.43
CA SER A 211 -4.75 2.30 -18.12
C SER A 211 -4.95 0.80 -18.11
N MET A 212 -4.03 0.10 -17.44
CA MET A 212 -4.03 -1.36 -17.21
C MET A 212 -5.28 -1.93 -16.53
N ILE A 213 -6.10 -1.07 -15.92
CA ILE A 213 -7.35 -1.44 -15.22
C ILE A 213 -8.48 -1.69 -16.22
N GLU A 214 -8.37 -1.06 -17.39
CA GLU A 214 -9.32 -1.16 -18.49
C GLU A 214 -8.54 -1.46 -19.77
N PRO A 215 -7.93 -2.66 -19.87
CA PRO A 215 -7.16 -2.99 -21.06
C PRO A 215 -8.11 -3.07 -22.26
N GLY A 216 -7.78 -2.38 -23.35
CA GLY A 216 -8.40 -2.64 -24.64
C GLY A 216 -8.27 -4.13 -25.01
N GLN A 217 -9.18 -4.64 -25.86
CA GLN A 217 -9.32 -6.08 -26.18
C GLN A 217 -7.99 -6.77 -26.56
N ASP A 218 -7.00 -6.03 -27.07
CA ASP A 218 -5.75 -6.54 -27.65
C ASP A 218 -4.43 -6.21 -26.92
N ASP A 219 -4.45 -5.66 -25.70
CA ASP A 219 -3.17 -5.30 -25.06
C ASP A 219 -2.43 -6.51 -24.44
N HIS A 220 -1.57 -7.14 -25.24
CA HIS A 220 -0.66 -8.22 -24.82
C HIS A 220 0.33 -7.76 -23.73
N PHE A 221 0.70 -6.49 -23.70
CA PHE A 221 1.57 -5.93 -22.65
C PHE A 221 0.82 -5.87 -21.33
N SER A 222 -0.45 -5.43 -21.36
CA SER A 222 -1.33 -5.45 -20.20
C SER A 222 -1.46 -6.84 -19.58
N LYS A 223 -1.76 -7.85 -20.40
CA LYS A 223 -1.91 -9.24 -19.93
C LYS A 223 -0.63 -9.79 -19.28
N ARG A 224 0.54 -9.43 -19.82
CA ARG A 224 1.85 -9.90 -19.31
C ARG A 224 2.23 -9.24 -17.99
N VAL A 225 1.99 -7.93 -17.84
CA VAL A 225 2.23 -7.21 -16.57
C VAL A 225 1.19 -7.60 -15.50
N LEU A 226 -0.06 -7.87 -15.90
CA LEU A 226 -1.11 -8.41 -15.03
C LEU A 226 -0.74 -9.80 -14.48
N ALA A 227 -0.23 -10.70 -15.33
CA ALA A 227 0.14 -12.06 -14.92
C ALA A 227 1.21 -12.08 -13.82
N ASP A 228 2.21 -11.20 -13.89
CA ASP A 228 3.21 -11.10 -12.82
C ASP A 228 2.66 -10.40 -11.56
N ARG A 229 1.80 -9.38 -11.70
CA ARG A 229 1.29 -8.58 -10.55
C ARG A 229 0.11 -9.19 -9.78
N ILE A 230 -0.71 -10.05 -10.41
CA ILE A 230 -1.86 -10.72 -9.75
C ILE A 230 -1.38 -11.85 -8.82
N SER A 231 -0.19 -12.39 -9.05
CA SER A 231 0.33 -13.51 -8.28
C SER A 231 0.72 -13.11 -6.84
N LYS A 232 0.62 -14.07 -5.93
CA LYS A 232 1.12 -13.98 -4.56
C LYS A 232 2.36 -14.86 -4.44
N VAL A 233 3.24 -14.48 -3.53
CA VAL A 233 4.38 -15.29 -3.10
C VAL A 233 4.21 -15.62 -1.62
N VAL A 234 4.87 -16.66 -1.15
CA VAL A 234 4.89 -17.00 0.27
C VAL A 234 5.96 -16.15 0.96
N GLY A 235 5.52 -15.35 1.93
CA GLY A 235 6.35 -14.70 2.93
C GLY A 235 6.20 -15.40 4.28
N VAL A 236 7.03 -15.04 5.25
CA VAL A 236 6.92 -15.54 6.63
C VAL A 236 6.73 -14.36 7.57
N ARG A 237 5.64 -14.37 8.32
CA ARG A 237 5.41 -13.42 9.41
C ARG A 237 5.83 -14.07 10.73
N ILE A 238 6.72 -13.40 11.45
CA ILE A 238 7.09 -13.76 12.82
C ILE A 238 6.24 -12.91 13.77
N ASN A 239 5.33 -13.52 14.51
CA ASN A 239 4.42 -12.86 15.42
C ASN A 239 5.08 -12.56 16.77
N CYS A 240 4.95 -11.32 17.25
CA CYS A 240 5.28 -11.01 18.65
C CYS A 240 4.32 -11.72 19.61
N LEU A 241 4.73 -11.94 20.87
CA LEU A 241 3.97 -12.71 21.85
C LEU A 241 2.53 -12.21 22.00
N ARG A 242 2.32 -10.89 22.06
CA ARG A 242 0.98 -10.31 22.17
C ARG A 242 0.10 -10.70 20.99
N ASP A 243 0.64 -10.60 19.78
CA ASP A 243 -0.10 -10.96 18.57
C ASP A 243 -0.38 -12.46 18.48
N GLN A 244 0.51 -13.32 18.98
CA GLN A 244 0.25 -14.77 19.08
C GLN A 244 -0.98 -15.04 19.97
N ILE A 245 -1.05 -14.39 21.14
CA ILE A 245 -2.16 -14.52 22.10
C ILE A 245 -3.45 -13.95 21.51
N ASP A 246 -3.42 -12.70 21.04
CA ASP A 246 -4.60 -11.98 20.55
C ASP A 246 -5.24 -12.68 19.33
N ARG A 247 -4.42 -13.33 18.50
CA ARG A 247 -4.84 -13.90 17.22
C ARG A 247 -4.97 -15.41 17.25
N GLN A 248 -4.49 -16.06 18.32
CA GLN A 248 -4.34 -17.51 18.40
C GLN A 248 -3.54 -18.07 17.20
N GLU A 249 -2.46 -17.37 16.84
CA GLU A 249 -1.58 -17.74 15.74
C GLU A 249 -0.22 -18.20 16.28
N PRO A 250 0.48 -19.14 15.61
CA PRO A 250 1.82 -19.54 16.02
C PRO A 250 2.83 -18.41 15.84
N GLU A 251 4.02 -18.58 16.42
CA GLU A 251 5.13 -17.63 16.33
C GLU A 251 5.54 -17.35 14.89
N MET A 252 5.55 -18.36 14.02
CA MET A 252 5.83 -18.18 12.59
C MET A 252 4.67 -18.65 11.73
N VAL A 253 4.26 -17.81 10.78
CA VAL A 253 3.15 -18.10 9.87
C VAL A 253 3.58 -17.82 8.44
N GLU A 254 3.42 -18.81 7.56
CA GLU A 254 3.51 -18.59 6.12
C GLU A 254 2.31 -17.79 5.63
N VAL A 255 2.56 -16.66 4.98
CA VAL A 255 1.52 -15.75 4.51
C VAL A 255 1.64 -15.51 3.02
N ALA A 256 0.50 -15.49 2.33
CA ALA A 256 0.46 -15.18 0.91
C ALA A 256 0.53 -13.64 0.71
N VAL A 257 1.68 -13.16 0.26
CA VAL A 257 1.95 -11.73 0.04
C VAL A 257 1.75 -11.38 -1.43
N PRO A 258 0.90 -10.41 -1.78
CA PRO A 258 0.79 -9.93 -3.17
C PRO A 258 2.15 -9.46 -3.69
N LYS A 259 2.55 -9.83 -4.91
CA LYS A 259 3.81 -9.34 -5.52
C LYS A 259 3.86 -7.81 -5.72
N THR A 260 2.72 -7.15 -5.57
CA THR A 260 2.57 -5.68 -5.56
C THR A 260 2.74 -5.04 -4.18
N HIS A 261 2.99 -5.85 -3.13
CA HIS A 261 3.19 -5.32 -1.79
C HIS A 261 4.38 -4.35 -1.78
N PRO A 262 4.25 -3.13 -1.22
CA PRO A 262 5.29 -2.09 -1.30
C PRO A 262 6.67 -2.56 -0.85
N LEU A 263 6.73 -3.51 0.10
CA LEU A 263 7.97 -4.10 0.61
C LEU A 263 8.92 -4.63 -0.48
N PHE A 264 8.41 -5.07 -1.64
CA PHE A 264 9.28 -5.52 -2.74
C PHE A 264 9.99 -4.38 -3.48
N ASN A 265 9.46 -3.15 -3.40
CA ASN A 265 9.89 -2.01 -4.22
C ASN A 265 10.30 -0.79 -3.37
N LEU A 266 10.46 -0.93 -2.06
CA LEU A 266 10.94 0.17 -1.21
C LEU A 266 12.43 0.41 -1.52
N GLU A 267 12.70 1.37 -2.41
CA GLU A 267 14.03 1.90 -2.67
C GLU A 267 14.63 2.42 -1.35
N GLY A 268 15.67 1.76 -0.85
CA GLY A 268 16.39 2.15 0.38
C GLY A 268 16.24 1.22 1.58
N ASP A 269 15.34 0.23 1.55
CA ASP A 269 15.44 -0.86 2.51
C ASP A 269 16.61 -1.75 2.09
N ASP A 270 17.55 -2.02 2.98
CA ASP A 270 18.57 -3.04 2.73
C ASP A 270 17.97 -4.43 2.96
N PRO A 271 18.47 -5.49 2.31
CA PRO A 271 18.22 -6.86 2.73
C PRO A 271 18.85 -7.17 4.10
N CYS A 272 18.40 -8.24 4.76
CA CYS A 272 19.02 -8.74 5.98
C CYS A 272 20.44 -9.23 5.67
N ASP A 273 21.43 -8.68 6.38
CA ASP A 273 22.85 -8.82 6.06
C ASP A 273 23.28 -10.30 6.02
N ILE A 274 22.94 -11.06 7.06
CA ILE A 274 23.36 -12.46 7.19
C ILE A 274 22.69 -13.37 6.15
N PRO A 275 21.35 -13.37 5.97
CA PRO A 275 20.71 -14.13 4.88
C PRO A 275 21.21 -13.78 3.48
N SER A 276 21.55 -12.52 3.21
CA SER A 276 22.09 -12.10 1.91
C SER A 276 23.47 -12.68 1.60
N LEU A 277 24.26 -13.05 2.62
CA LEU A 277 25.50 -13.79 2.41
C LEU A 277 25.28 -15.18 1.79
N PHE A 278 24.04 -15.68 1.80
CA PHE A 278 23.66 -16.99 1.25
C PHE A 278 22.66 -16.86 0.09
N GLY A 279 22.67 -15.70 -0.60
CA GLY A 279 21.81 -15.43 -1.75
C GLY A 279 20.31 -15.29 -1.43
N LEU A 280 19.95 -15.11 -0.15
CA LEU A 280 18.57 -14.84 0.26
C LEU A 280 18.39 -13.39 0.69
N ASP A 281 18.02 -12.53 -0.26
CA ASP A 281 17.75 -11.11 -0.01
C ASP A 281 16.42 -10.90 0.74
N LEU A 282 16.46 -11.16 2.04
CA LEU A 282 15.30 -11.05 2.92
C LEU A 282 15.03 -9.59 3.28
N VAL A 283 13.82 -9.11 3.03
CA VAL A 283 13.38 -7.77 3.42
C VAL A 283 12.24 -7.85 4.42
N ALA A 284 12.19 -6.87 5.31
CA ALA A 284 11.33 -6.92 6.49
C ALA A 284 10.41 -5.71 6.60
N LYS A 285 9.19 -5.93 7.13
CA LYS A 285 8.27 -4.86 7.49
C LYS A 285 7.56 -5.19 8.80
N SER A 286 7.59 -4.25 9.75
CA SER A 286 6.84 -4.40 11.00
C SER A 286 5.34 -4.17 10.79
N TYR A 287 4.55 -5.01 11.44
CA TYR A 287 3.16 -4.78 11.79
C TYR A 287 3.13 -4.18 13.19
N GLY A 288 3.31 -2.86 13.27
CA GLY A 288 3.04 -2.14 14.51
C GLY A 288 1.61 -2.41 14.97
N SER A 289 1.40 -2.60 16.27
CA SER A 289 0.06 -2.33 16.81
C SER A 289 -0.35 -0.93 16.43
N ASN A 290 -1.62 -0.78 16.09
CA ASN A 290 -2.32 0.50 16.02
C ASN A 290 -2.23 1.26 17.37
N GLN A 291 -1.08 1.80 17.73
CA GLN A 291 -1.02 3.03 18.51
C GLN A 291 -1.13 4.20 17.54
N SER A 292 -2.26 4.27 16.84
CA SER A 292 -2.79 5.52 16.27
C SER A 292 -4.25 5.34 15.82
N SER A 293 -5.05 4.75 16.71
CA SER A 293 -6.44 5.16 16.89
C SER A 293 -6.56 6.47 17.70
N GLY A 294 -5.45 7.10 18.09
CA GLY A 294 -5.36 8.46 18.63
C GLY A 294 -4.23 9.20 17.93
N GLY A 295 -4.42 10.48 17.59
CA GLY A 295 -3.44 11.27 16.84
C GLY A 295 -2.26 11.72 17.71
N GLY A 296 -1.29 10.84 17.93
CA GLY A 296 0.04 11.18 18.44
C GLY A 296 1.01 11.41 17.28
N ASN A 297 1.92 12.38 17.43
CA ASN A 297 3.03 12.61 16.52
C ASN A 297 3.96 11.39 16.51
N ASP A 298 4.55 11.10 15.34
CA ASP A 298 5.46 9.98 15.10
C ASP A 298 6.84 10.13 15.82
N ASP A 299 6.92 10.88 16.92
CA ASP A 299 8.18 11.26 17.61
C ASP A 299 8.45 10.50 18.93
N ASP A 300 7.57 9.60 19.38
CA ASP A 300 7.74 8.85 20.64
C ASP A 300 8.46 7.49 20.44
N ASP A 301 9.64 7.50 19.79
CA ASP A 301 10.48 6.30 19.59
C ASP A 301 11.18 5.83 20.89
N ASP A 302 11.07 6.57 22.00
CA ASP A 302 11.71 6.29 23.30
C ASP A 302 10.72 5.81 24.39
N ALA A 303 9.43 5.65 24.09
CA ALA A 303 8.49 5.04 25.03
C ALA A 303 8.78 3.53 25.18
N PRO A 304 8.76 2.96 26.42
CA PRO A 304 8.89 1.52 26.59
C PRO A 304 7.81 0.81 25.77
N PRO A 305 8.15 -0.22 24.98
CA PRO A 305 7.16 -0.95 24.22
C PRO A 305 6.12 -1.55 25.16
N ALA A 306 4.84 -1.50 24.77
CA ALA A 306 3.79 -2.19 25.51
C ALA A 306 4.13 -3.69 25.63
N ASP A 307 3.77 -4.31 26.76
CA ASP A 307 4.10 -5.70 27.06
C ASP A 307 3.79 -6.66 25.89
N GLY A 308 4.72 -7.57 25.62
CA GLY A 308 4.60 -8.61 24.60
C GLY A 308 4.82 -8.15 23.15
N LEU A 309 5.32 -6.93 22.93
CA LEU A 309 5.71 -6.41 21.61
C LEU A 309 7.10 -6.81 21.14
N GLU A 310 7.97 -7.27 22.04
CA GLU A 310 9.29 -7.76 21.65
C GLU A 310 9.16 -8.98 20.74
N ASN A 311 10.09 -9.09 19.80
CA ASN A 311 10.13 -10.19 18.84
C ASN A 311 11.58 -10.71 18.70
N PRO A 312 12.08 -11.45 19.69
CA PRO A 312 13.48 -11.87 19.75
C PRO A 312 13.93 -12.66 18.51
N LEU A 313 13.06 -13.54 18.01
CA LEU A 313 13.34 -14.35 16.83
C LEU A 313 13.53 -13.48 15.58
N ALA A 314 12.66 -12.49 15.38
CA ALA A 314 12.82 -11.56 14.26
C ALA A 314 14.04 -10.64 14.43
N GLN A 315 14.40 -10.29 15.67
CA GLN A 315 15.61 -9.50 15.94
C GLN A 315 16.90 -10.23 15.54
N LEU A 316 16.95 -11.57 15.64
CA LEU A 316 18.09 -12.36 15.14
C LEU A 316 18.31 -12.10 13.64
N LEU A 317 17.27 -12.19 12.82
CA LEU A 317 17.38 -11.97 11.36
C LEU A 317 17.79 -10.55 11.00
N LEU A 318 17.44 -9.58 11.85
CA LEU A 318 17.79 -8.18 11.65
C LEU A 318 19.22 -7.84 12.11
N MET A 319 19.93 -8.79 12.74
CA MET A 319 21.33 -8.63 13.12
C MET A 319 22.22 -8.37 11.91
N THR A 320 23.27 -7.57 12.10
CA THR A 320 24.25 -7.29 11.05
C THR A 320 25.65 -7.73 11.46
N THR A 321 26.49 -7.97 10.46
CA THR A 321 27.92 -8.25 10.57
C THR A 321 28.76 -6.97 10.58
N SER A 322 28.11 -5.80 10.60
CA SER A 322 28.76 -4.50 10.48
C SER A 322 29.37 -4.02 11.79
N ILE A 323 30.47 -3.29 11.68
CA ILE A 323 31.18 -2.67 12.80
C ILE A 323 31.15 -1.16 12.59
N LYS A 324 30.70 -0.42 13.62
CA LYS A 324 30.70 1.04 13.64
C LYS A 324 31.28 1.50 14.96
N ASP A 325 32.19 2.47 14.93
CA ASP A 325 32.84 3.05 16.12
C ASP A 325 33.45 1.98 17.06
N GLY A 326 34.05 0.93 16.47
CA GLY A 326 34.67 -0.17 17.22
C GLY A 326 33.69 -1.11 17.92
N LYS A 327 32.39 -1.06 17.58
CA LYS A 327 31.33 -1.91 18.15
C LYS A 327 30.54 -2.63 17.06
N TRP A 328 30.09 -3.85 17.38
CA TRP A 328 29.16 -4.59 16.53
C TRP A 328 27.80 -3.89 16.47
N VAL A 329 27.28 -3.69 15.26
CA VAL A 329 25.97 -3.08 15.04
C VAL A 329 24.90 -4.18 15.09
N ARG A 330 24.27 -4.36 16.26
CA ARG A 330 23.18 -5.35 16.40
C ARG A 330 21.95 -4.99 15.58
N LEU A 331 21.53 -3.73 15.58
CA LEU A 331 20.44 -3.26 14.73
C LEU A 331 20.75 -1.84 14.27
N PRO A 332 20.85 -1.58 12.95
CA PRO A 332 21.11 -0.25 12.43
C PRO A 332 20.00 0.73 12.81
N ASP A 333 20.35 2.01 12.97
CA ASP A 333 19.41 3.05 13.40
C ASP A 333 18.20 3.20 12.47
N TYR A 334 18.43 3.09 11.16
CA TYR A 334 17.35 3.16 10.16
C TYR A 334 16.34 1.99 10.26
N ARG A 335 16.69 0.90 10.95
CA ARG A 335 15.82 -0.26 11.21
C ARG A 335 15.20 -0.28 12.61
N ARG A 336 15.35 0.78 13.42
CA ARG A 336 14.75 0.83 14.77
C ARG A 336 13.23 0.60 14.77
N HIS A 337 12.55 1.05 13.72
CA HIS A 337 11.11 0.83 13.52
C HIS A 337 10.72 -0.67 13.38
N LEU A 338 11.68 -1.56 13.17
CA LEU A 338 11.50 -3.01 13.12
C LEU A 338 11.78 -3.71 14.47
N ARG A 339 12.01 -2.98 15.56
CA ARG A 339 12.32 -3.60 16.87
C ARG A 339 11.13 -4.32 17.52
N HIS A 340 9.92 -3.89 17.18
CA HIS A 340 8.70 -4.26 17.89
C HIS A 340 7.61 -4.73 16.93
N GLY A 341 6.71 -5.56 17.46
CA GLY A 341 5.54 -6.07 16.77
C GLY A 341 5.80 -7.35 15.98
N SER A 342 4.77 -7.81 15.30
CA SER A 342 4.92 -8.91 14.34
C SER A 342 5.65 -8.40 13.10
N ILE A 343 6.58 -9.17 12.53
CA ILE A 343 7.39 -8.72 11.38
C ILE A 343 7.17 -9.65 10.21
N LEU A 344 6.79 -9.08 9.06
CA LEU A 344 6.75 -9.80 7.79
C LEU A 344 8.12 -9.80 7.15
N PHE A 345 8.60 -10.97 6.79
CA PHE A 345 9.74 -11.16 5.91
C PHE A 345 9.28 -11.68 4.55
N VAL A 346 9.90 -11.19 3.48
CA VAL A 346 9.73 -11.70 2.10
C VAL A 346 11.08 -11.66 1.39
N CYS A 347 11.25 -12.47 0.35
CA CYS A 347 12.44 -12.37 -0.50
C CYS A 347 12.25 -11.29 -1.59
N ARG A 348 13.22 -10.37 -1.70
CA ARG A 348 13.16 -9.25 -2.66
C ARG A 348 12.96 -9.68 -4.10
N SER A 349 13.54 -10.82 -4.50
CA SER A 349 13.38 -11.40 -5.84
C SER A 349 12.00 -12.01 -6.10
N LYS A 350 11.06 -11.90 -5.15
CA LYS A 350 9.69 -12.42 -5.22
C LYS A 350 9.65 -13.94 -5.41
N ARG A 351 10.60 -14.64 -4.78
CA ARG A 351 10.54 -16.10 -4.56
C ARG A 351 9.80 -16.40 -3.26
N ASP A 352 9.21 -17.58 -3.20
CA ASP A 352 8.63 -18.11 -1.98
C ASP A 352 9.73 -18.35 -0.93
N ILE A 353 9.40 -18.04 0.32
CA ILE A 353 10.18 -18.39 1.49
C ILE A 353 9.32 -19.21 2.45
N LYS A 354 9.93 -20.21 3.10
CA LYS A 354 9.27 -21.11 4.03
C LYS A 354 9.70 -20.83 5.46
N THR A 355 8.86 -21.27 6.39
CA THR A 355 9.19 -21.20 7.82
C THR A 355 10.49 -21.92 8.16
N GLU A 356 10.79 -23.02 7.46
CA GLU A 356 12.04 -23.77 7.57
C GLU A 356 13.28 -22.95 7.17
N ASP A 357 13.18 -22.14 6.10
CA ASP A 357 14.26 -21.25 5.67
C ASP A 357 14.59 -20.25 6.78
N ILE A 358 13.55 -19.61 7.33
CA ILE A 358 13.67 -18.63 8.41
C ILE A 358 14.25 -19.27 9.67
N HIS A 359 13.74 -20.44 10.06
CA HIS A 359 14.21 -21.16 11.22
C HIS A 359 15.70 -21.53 11.10
N THR A 360 16.14 -21.96 9.92
CA THR A 360 17.55 -22.28 9.65
C THR A 360 18.46 -21.07 9.87
N PHE A 361 18.07 -19.89 9.39
CA PHE A 361 18.82 -18.66 9.61
C PHE A 361 18.80 -18.20 11.07
N CYS A 362 17.65 -18.26 11.75
CA CYS A 362 17.58 -17.92 13.17
C CYS A 362 18.55 -18.78 14.00
N ASN A 363 18.54 -20.10 13.79
CA ASN A 363 19.42 -21.02 14.50
C ASN A 363 20.90 -20.75 14.18
N LEU A 364 21.24 -20.48 12.92
CA LEU A 364 22.61 -20.13 12.52
C LEU A 364 23.08 -18.86 13.27
N ILE A 365 22.24 -17.83 13.31
CA ILE A 365 22.57 -16.56 13.95
C ILE A 365 22.70 -16.73 15.46
N GLU A 366 21.77 -17.45 16.08
CA GLU A 366 21.76 -17.71 17.52
C GLU A 366 22.97 -18.53 17.97
N GLU A 367 23.35 -19.57 17.22
CA GLU A 367 24.43 -20.49 17.61
C GLU A 367 25.82 -20.00 17.22
N VAL A 368 25.93 -19.15 16.19
CA VAL A 368 27.23 -18.66 15.68
C VAL A 368 27.43 -17.19 16.01
N VAL A 369 26.53 -16.34 15.52
CA VAL A 369 26.76 -14.88 15.49
C VAL A 369 26.62 -14.28 16.88
N VAL A 370 25.56 -14.63 17.61
CA VAL A 370 25.31 -14.15 18.98
C VAL A 370 26.50 -14.44 19.90
N PRO A 371 26.99 -15.68 20.04
CA PRO A 371 28.14 -15.96 20.92
C PRO A 371 29.44 -15.35 20.40
N PHE A 372 29.64 -15.26 19.08
CA PHE A 372 30.83 -14.61 18.51
C PHE A 372 30.87 -13.13 18.86
N VAL A 373 29.79 -12.39 18.60
CA VAL A 373 29.68 -10.94 18.85
C VAL A 373 29.80 -10.60 20.35
N LEU A 374 29.36 -11.50 21.24
CA LEU A 374 29.49 -11.34 22.69
C LEU A 374 30.93 -11.55 23.20
N LYS A 375 31.72 -12.39 22.53
CA LYS A 375 33.09 -12.73 22.96
C LYS A 375 34.18 -11.92 22.25
N GLU A 376 34.00 -11.71 20.95
CA GLU A 376 35.02 -11.10 20.08
C GLU A 376 34.91 -9.57 20.10
N ASN A 377 36.01 -8.90 20.45
CA ASN A 377 36.08 -7.43 20.37
C ASN A 377 36.09 -6.98 18.91
N ALA A 378 35.08 -6.21 18.51
CA ALA A 378 34.94 -5.67 17.16
C ALA A 378 36.13 -4.79 16.72
N SER A 379 36.89 -4.21 17.67
CA SER A 379 38.10 -3.43 17.37
C SER A 379 39.32 -4.29 17.00
N ASN A 380 39.25 -5.62 17.18
CA ASN A 380 40.35 -6.51 16.81
C ASN A 380 40.52 -6.54 15.27
N PRO A 381 41.76 -6.47 14.75
CA PRO A 381 42.01 -6.60 13.31
C PRO A 381 41.41 -7.88 12.74
N GLY A 382 40.62 -7.75 11.68
CA GLY A 382 39.99 -8.88 10.99
C GLY A 382 38.82 -9.55 11.73
N ALA A 383 38.29 -8.98 12.81
CA ALA A 383 37.15 -9.55 13.54
C ALA A 383 35.95 -9.88 12.64
N ARG A 384 35.55 -8.94 11.77
CA ARG A 384 34.50 -9.17 10.77
C ARG A 384 34.83 -10.32 9.82
N LYS A 385 36.08 -10.40 9.34
CA LYS A 385 36.51 -11.47 8.43
C LYS A 385 36.39 -12.85 9.09
N ARG A 386 36.77 -12.97 10.37
CA ARG A 386 36.61 -14.22 11.13
C ARG A 386 35.14 -14.61 11.29
N LEU A 387 34.28 -13.65 11.60
CA LEU A 387 32.83 -13.89 11.68
C LEU A 387 32.28 -14.41 10.33
N LEU A 388 32.63 -13.77 9.23
CA LEU A 388 32.18 -14.17 7.89
C LEU A 388 32.68 -15.58 7.53
N SER A 389 33.94 -15.91 7.82
CA SER A 389 34.47 -17.26 7.59
C SER A 389 33.76 -18.33 8.42
N GLN A 390 33.43 -18.04 9.68
CA GLN A 390 32.70 -18.98 10.53
C GLN A 390 31.24 -19.16 10.07
N LEU A 391 30.61 -18.07 9.61
CA LEU A 391 29.28 -18.12 8.99
C LEU A 391 29.28 -18.95 7.71
N GLU A 392 30.25 -18.75 6.83
CA GLU A 392 30.41 -19.53 5.60
C GLU A 392 30.56 -21.02 5.91
N GLU A 393 31.49 -21.39 6.80
CA GLU A 393 31.73 -22.79 7.18
C GLU A 393 30.48 -23.46 7.78
N GLU A 394 29.84 -22.80 8.75
CA GLU A 394 28.67 -23.35 9.41
C GLU A 394 27.45 -23.40 8.48
N GLY A 395 27.26 -22.38 7.66
CA GLY A 395 26.17 -22.32 6.70
C GLY A 395 26.26 -23.43 5.66
N VAL A 396 27.46 -23.68 5.11
CA VAL A 396 27.70 -24.81 4.20
C VAL A 396 27.41 -26.15 4.88
N ARG A 397 27.80 -26.31 6.16
CA ARG A 397 27.49 -27.53 6.93
C ARG A 397 25.99 -27.77 7.09
N ARG A 398 25.20 -26.70 7.16
CA ARG A 398 23.72 -26.73 7.21
C ARG A 398 23.06 -26.83 5.84
N GLY A 399 23.84 -26.95 4.76
CA GLY A 399 23.33 -27.05 3.40
C GLY A 399 22.91 -25.71 2.77
N LEU A 400 23.25 -24.58 3.40
CA LEU A 400 23.06 -23.26 2.80
C LEU A 400 24.11 -23.04 1.70
N LYS A 401 23.70 -22.42 0.60
CA LYS A 401 24.62 -21.99 -0.46
C LYS A 401 25.10 -20.58 -0.15
N TYR A 402 26.38 -20.43 0.13
CA TYR A 402 27.05 -19.14 0.31
C TYR A 402 27.26 -18.47 -1.06
#